data_AF-A0A2A5DPS0-F1
#
_entry.id   AF-A0A2A5DPS0-F1
#
_cell.length_a   1.000
_cell.length_b   1.000
_cell.length_c   1.000
_cell.angle_alpha   90.00
_cell.angle_beta   90.00
_cell.angle_gamma   90.00
#
_symmetry.space_group_name_H-M   'P 1'
#
loop_
_entity.id
_entity.type
_entity.pdbx_description
1 polymer ?
#
loop_
_entity_poly.entity_id
_entity_poly.type
_entity_poly.pdbx_seq_one_letter_code
_entity_poly.pdbx_strand_id
1 'polypeptide(L)'
;MNKLIQQFKLIIISILIFGCGSSSSSNSTTQDSSQLDKQAKYKIVFQIQWDTDSFSTNFPSNRHFSGLIGGTHNKETTIWANGSLASAGIEEMAETGAKTILLQELEAIQLQGNLESIISEGGISSSTENVTIEISASSDFSMLTLVSMVAPSPDWFVGIQGIQLIENNNWIEEKVINLVVYDAGTDEGTTFSSTNIDNATKENISILSSSRSDTDFENGIHFNSGIYIGTFTITKINE
;
A
#
# COMPACT_ATOMS: atom_id res chain seq x y z
N MET A 1 -16.03 20.88 -89.23
CA MET A 1 -14.90 20.04 -88.79
C MET A 1 -15.51 18.81 -88.14
N ASN A 2 -15.82 17.73 -88.86
CA ASN A 2 -14.90 16.66 -89.30
C ASN A 2 -14.02 16.18 -88.12
N LYS A 3 -14.00 14.92 -87.67
CA LYS A 3 -14.45 13.65 -88.27
C LYS A 3 -14.23 12.50 -87.25
N LEU A 4 -15.01 11.40 -87.40
CA LEU A 4 -14.77 9.99 -87.05
C LEU A 4 -14.57 9.59 -85.56
N ILE A 5 -15.40 8.78 -84.91
CA ILE A 5 -15.82 7.36 -85.14
C ILE A 5 -14.65 6.38 -85.20
N GLN A 6 -14.51 5.57 -84.14
CA GLN A 6 -14.39 4.12 -84.31
C GLN A 6 -14.98 3.37 -83.12
N GLN A 7 -15.87 2.43 -83.45
CA GLN A 7 -16.58 1.54 -82.53
C GLN A 7 -15.69 0.36 -82.14
N PHE A 8 -15.89 -0.16 -80.92
CA PHE A 8 -15.73 -1.58 -80.67
C PHE A 8 -16.95 -2.08 -79.88
N LYS A 9 -17.82 -2.83 -80.56
CA LYS A 9 -18.79 -3.71 -79.94
C LYS A 9 -18.05 -4.96 -79.51
N LEU A 10 -18.23 -5.41 -78.27
CA LEU A 10 -18.06 -6.83 -77.95
C LEU A 10 -19.03 -7.28 -76.84
N ILE A 11 -20.09 -7.94 -77.32
CA ILE A 11 -20.73 -9.17 -76.82
C ILE A 11 -21.19 -9.19 -75.34
N ILE A 12 -22.52 -9.22 -75.20
CA ILE A 12 -23.28 -9.69 -74.03
C ILE A 12 -22.96 -11.16 -73.77
N ILE A 13 -22.57 -11.49 -72.53
CA ILE A 13 -22.84 -12.80 -71.94
C ILE A 13 -23.51 -12.55 -70.59
N SER A 14 -24.81 -12.81 -70.56
CA SER A 14 -25.63 -12.84 -69.36
C SER A 14 -25.43 -14.20 -68.70
N ILE A 15 -24.80 -14.22 -67.52
CA ILE A 15 -24.81 -15.39 -66.62
C ILE A 15 -25.47 -14.94 -65.32
N LEU A 16 -26.77 -15.21 -65.23
CA LEU A 16 -27.52 -15.18 -63.98
C LEU A 16 -27.12 -16.39 -63.16
N ILE A 17 -26.39 -16.18 -62.07
CA ILE A 17 -26.27 -17.17 -61.00
C ILE A 17 -26.94 -16.57 -59.77
N PHE A 18 -28.10 -17.12 -59.43
CA PHE A 18 -28.69 -16.98 -58.11
C PHE A 18 -27.75 -17.61 -57.09
N GLY A 19 -27.21 -16.79 -56.18
CA GLY A 19 -26.41 -17.22 -55.05
C GLY A 19 -26.78 -16.40 -53.83
N CYS A 20 -27.67 -16.96 -53.02
CA CYS A 20 -28.07 -16.46 -51.70
C CYS A 20 -26.95 -16.78 -50.69
N GLY A 21 -26.61 -15.88 -49.77
CA GLY A 21 -25.81 -16.25 -48.60
C GLY A 21 -24.96 -15.16 -47.96
N SER A 22 -25.52 -14.58 -46.89
CA SER A 22 -24.81 -14.19 -45.66
C SER A 22 -23.75 -13.09 -45.73
N SER A 23 -24.18 -11.89 -45.33
CA SER A 23 -23.35 -10.85 -44.75
C SER A 23 -22.50 -11.38 -43.59
N SER A 24 -21.19 -11.35 -43.74
CA SER A 24 -20.27 -11.37 -42.60
C SER A 24 -19.25 -10.25 -42.80
N SER A 25 -19.52 -9.13 -42.15
CA SER A 25 -18.56 -8.09 -41.85
C SER A 25 -17.42 -8.71 -41.05
N SER A 26 -16.29 -8.98 -41.71
CA SER A 26 -15.04 -9.34 -41.07
C SER A 26 -14.43 -8.08 -40.43
N ASN A 27 -14.95 -7.71 -39.26
CA ASN A 27 -14.15 -6.95 -38.31
C ASN A 27 -13.07 -7.89 -37.80
N SER A 28 -11.87 -7.80 -38.38
CA SER A 28 -10.67 -8.33 -37.74
C SER A 28 -10.39 -7.48 -36.50
N THR A 29 -10.91 -7.94 -35.35
CA THR A 29 -10.54 -7.37 -34.06
C THR A 29 -9.05 -7.59 -33.86
N THR A 30 -8.32 -6.48 -33.94
CA THR A 30 -6.93 -6.36 -33.50
C THR A 30 -6.81 -6.78 -32.05
N GLN A 31 -5.89 -7.72 -31.81
CA GLN A 31 -5.15 -8.00 -30.57
C GLN A 31 -5.63 -7.24 -29.33
N ASP A 32 -6.26 -8.00 -28.44
CA ASP A 32 -6.60 -7.67 -27.06
C ASP A 32 -5.38 -7.13 -26.31
N SER A 33 -5.28 -5.82 -26.18
CA SER A 33 -4.54 -5.20 -25.09
C SER A 33 -5.45 -5.33 -23.87
N SER A 34 -5.16 -6.29 -22.98
CA SER A 34 -5.91 -6.47 -21.74
C SER A 34 -5.97 -5.13 -21.00
N GLN A 35 -7.12 -4.47 -21.06
CA GLN A 35 -7.35 -3.21 -20.36
C GLN A 35 -7.29 -3.52 -18.87
N LEU A 36 -6.43 -2.81 -18.13
CA LEU A 36 -6.34 -2.96 -16.68
C LEU A 36 -7.71 -2.67 -16.05
N ASP A 37 -8.16 -3.55 -15.16
CA ASP A 37 -9.37 -3.33 -14.37
C ASP A 37 -9.27 -2.02 -13.59
N LYS A 38 -10.34 -1.23 -13.59
CA LYS A 38 -10.34 0.08 -12.93
C LYS A 38 -10.20 -0.01 -11.41
N GLN A 39 -10.58 -1.14 -10.82
CA GLN A 39 -10.59 -1.36 -9.38
C GLN A 39 -10.11 -2.77 -9.07
N ALA A 40 -9.51 -2.92 -7.89
CA ALA A 40 -9.22 -4.21 -7.29
C ALA A 40 -9.49 -4.15 -5.78
N LYS A 41 -9.79 -5.32 -5.22
CA LYS A 41 -9.92 -5.51 -3.78
C LYS A 41 -8.75 -6.36 -3.29
N TYR A 42 -8.31 -6.05 -2.08
CA TYR A 42 -7.23 -6.78 -1.42
C TYR A 42 -7.62 -7.16 -0.01
N LYS A 43 -7.23 -8.35 0.39
CA LYS A 43 -7.12 -8.75 1.79
C LYS A 43 -5.69 -8.51 2.25
N ILE A 44 -5.52 -7.82 3.37
CA ILE A 44 -4.22 -7.57 3.99
C ILE A 44 -4.19 -8.29 5.33
N VAL A 45 -3.20 -9.15 5.51
CA VAL A 45 -2.93 -9.83 6.79
C VAL A 45 -1.69 -9.22 7.41
N PHE A 46 -1.84 -8.57 8.56
CA PHE A 46 -0.74 -8.24 9.44
C PHE A 46 -0.44 -9.45 10.32
N GLN A 47 0.63 -10.17 10.03
CA GLN A 47 1.14 -11.23 10.88
C GLN A 47 2.18 -10.63 11.84
N ILE A 48 1.95 -10.78 13.14
CA ILE A 48 2.84 -10.31 14.19
C ILE A 48 3.84 -11.41 14.51
N GLN A 49 5.11 -11.02 14.62
CA GLN A 49 6.25 -11.89 14.97
C GLN A 49 7.05 -11.31 16.15
N TRP A 50 6.48 -10.32 16.83
CA TRP A 50 7.05 -9.71 18.02
C TRP A 50 6.61 -10.47 19.28
N ASP A 51 7.36 -11.50 19.60
CA ASP A 51 7.13 -12.38 20.74
C ASP A 51 8.35 -12.45 21.67
N THR A 52 8.13 -12.92 22.90
CA THR A 52 9.16 -13.00 23.94
C THR A 52 10.22 -14.07 23.68
N ASP A 53 9.93 -15.06 22.83
CA ASP A 53 10.86 -16.15 22.52
C ASP A 53 11.93 -15.64 21.54
N SER A 54 11.50 -14.80 20.59
CA SER A 54 12.34 -14.20 19.57
C SER A 54 12.98 -12.89 20.04
N PHE A 55 12.25 -12.03 20.74
CA PHE A 55 12.71 -10.72 21.23
C PHE A 55 12.69 -10.69 22.76
N SER A 56 13.66 -11.32 23.41
CA SER A 56 13.64 -11.55 24.87
C SER A 56 14.09 -10.36 25.73
N THR A 57 14.89 -9.43 25.18
CA THR A 57 15.50 -8.35 25.98
C THR A 57 14.44 -7.33 26.38
N ASN A 58 14.21 -7.20 27.70
CA ASN A 58 13.18 -6.36 28.34
C ASN A 58 11.79 -6.43 27.68
N PHE A 59 11.41 -7.59 27.14
CA PHE A 59 10.16 -7.73 26.40
C PHE A 59 8.94 -7.29 27.24
N PRO A 60 8.11 -6.36 26.73
CA PRO A 60 7.00 -5.83 27.51
C PRO A 60 5.83 -6.82 27.59
N SER A 61 5.40 -7.13 28.81
CA SER A 61 4.26 -8.03 29.05
C SER A 61 2.93 -7.49 28.52
N ASN A 62 2.82 -6.16 28.41
CA ASN A 62 1.69 -5.45 27.81
C ASN A 62 1.96 -5.03 26.36
N ARG A 63 2.78 -5.79 25.59
CA ARG A 63 3.01 -5.54 24.17
C ARG A 63 1.69 -5.35 23.42
N HIS A 64 1.58 -4.33 22.61
CA HIS A 64 0.41 -4.08 21.77
C HIS A 64 0.81 -3.22 20.58
N PHE A 65 -0.13 -3.08 19.65
CA PHE A 65 0.00 -2.09 18.59
C PHE A 65 -1.23 -1.18 18.56
N SER A 66 -1.07 0.04 18.07
CA SER A 66 -2.24 0.86 17.71
C SER A 66 -2.97 0.22 16.52
N GLY A 67 -4.23 0.59 16.31
CA GLY A 67 -4.95 0.09 15.16
C GLY A 67 -4.35 0.60 13.86
N LEU A 68 -4.30 -0.25 12.82
CA LEU A 68 -3.80 0.14 11.51
C LEU A 68 -4.48 1.41 11.01
N ILE A 69 -3.70 2.34 10.46
CA ILE A 69 -4.19 3.57 9.85
C ILE A 69 -3.41 3.92 8.59
N GLY A 70 -4.11 4.50 7.61
CA GLY A 70 -3.52 4.89 6.34
C GLY A 70 -4.59 4.88 5.26
N GLY A 71 -4.23 4.44 4.06
CA GLY A 71 -5.17 4.45 2.95
C GLY A 71 -4.58 4.14 1.59
N THR A 72 -5.48 4.10 0.60
CA THR A 72 -5.13 4.02 -0.82
C THR A 72 -5.09 5.42 -1.42
N HIS A 73 -3.98 5.74 -2.08
CA HIS A 73 -3.68 7.10 -2.52
C HIS A 73 -2.96 7.12 -3.87
N ASN A 74 -2.82 8.32 -4.44
CA ASN A 74 -2.06 8.53 -5.67
C ASN A 74 -0.59 8.87 -5.35
N LYS A 75 0.23 9.13 -6.37
CA LYS A 75 1.66 9.45 -6.21
C LYS A 75 1.94 10.90 -5.80
N GLU A 76 0.91 11.75 -5.77
CA GLU A 76 1.04 13.18 -5.46
C GLU A 76 1.04 13.46 -3.95
N THR A 77 0.88 12.43 -3.11
CA THR A 77 0.90 12.54 -1.66
C THR A 77 1.86 11.53 -1.02
N THR A 78 2.41 11.91 0.13
CA THR A 78 3.23 11.06 0.99
C THR A 78 2.73 11.24 2.41
N ILE A 79 2.21 10.18 3.03
CA ILE A 79 1.65 10.22 4.38
C ILE A 79 2.76 10.22 5.43
N TRP A 80 3.82 9.46 5.21
CA TRP A 80 5.06 9.47 6.00
C TRP A 80 6.22 9.02 5.12
N ALA A 81 7.46 9.31 5.52
CA ALA A 81 8.64 8.81 4.83
C ALA A 81 9.85 8.69 5.76
N ASN A 82 10.60 7.61 5.62
CA ASN A 82 11.93 7.51 6.24
C ASN A 82 12.83 8.64 5.74
N GLY A 83 13.49 9.34 6.67
CA GLY A 83 14.33 10.51 6.39
C GLY A 83 13.59 11.84 6.32
N SER A 84 12.27 11.86 6.57
CA SER A 84 11.47 13.09 6.69
C SER A 84 11.02 13.31 8.13
N LEU A 85 10.64 14.54 8.47
CA LEU A 85 9.99 14.83 9.75
C LEU A 85 8.62 14.13 9.84
N ALA A 86 8.29 13.64 11.03
CA ALA A 86 6.94 13.17 11.33
C ALA A 86 5.93 14.32 11.24
N SER A 87 4.73 14.04 10.72
CA SER A 87 3.59 14.95 10.88
C SER A 87 3.09 14.90 12.32
N ALA A 88 2.27 15.87 12.73
CA ALA A 88 1.64 15.85 14.04
C ALA A 88 0.76 14.59 14.23
N GLY A 89 0.16 14.08 13.14
CA GLY A 89 -0.57 12.82 13.16
C GLY A 89 0.31 11.59 13.35
N ILE A 90 1.48 11.53 12.70
CA ILE A 90 2.43 10.43 12.88
C ILE A 90 3.01 10.45 14.29
N GLU A 91 3.36 11.62 14.81
CA GLU A 91 3.82 11.83 16.19
C GLU A 91 2.78 11.32 17.20
N GLU A 92 1.53 11.81 17.15
CA GLU A 92 0.46 11.38 18.07
C GLU A 92 0.26 9.85 18.02
N MET A 93 0.27 9.28 16.80
CA MET A 93 0.08 7.86 16.59
C MET A 93 1.23 7.05 17.17
N ALA A 94 2.48 7.46 16.94
CA ALA A 94 3.66 6.72 17.38
C ALA A 94 3.88 6.80 18.90
N GLU A 95 3.53 7.92 19.55
CA GLU A 95 3.72 8.09 21.00
C GLU A 95 2.57 7.53 21.84
N THR A 96 1.34 7.60 21.33
CA THR A 96 0.14 7.32 22.16
C THR A 96 -0.80 6.29 21.56
N GLY A 97 -0.64 5.98 20.28
CA GLY A 97 -1.56 5.14 19.52
C GLY A 97 -2.89 5.84 19.18
N ALA A 98 -3.07 7.09 19.57
CA ALA A 98 -4.20 7.89 19.13
C ALA A 98 -4.06 8.23 17.65
N LYS A 99 -5.20 8.36 16.97
CA LYS A 99 -5.26 8.47 15.51
C LYS A 99 -6.03 9.69 15.04
N THR A 100 -6.37 10.58 15.98
CA THR A 100 -7.33 11.65 15.72
C THR A 100 -6.72 12.66 14.75
N ILE A 101 -5.48 13.07 14.99
CA ILE A 101 -4.78 14.04 14.15
C ILE A 101 -4.44 13.41 12.79
N LEU A 102 -3.93 12.18 12.79
CA LEU A 102 -3.60 11.49 11.53
C LEU A 102 -4.85 11.26 10.66
N LEU A 103 -6.01 10.97 11.26
CA LEU A 103 -7.26 10.86 10.52
C LEU A 103 -7.65 12.18 9.85
N GLN A 104 -7.50 13.31 10.55
CA GLN A 104 -7.76 14.64 9.98
C GLN A 104 -6.80 14.98 8.82
N GLU A 105 -5.53 14.58 8.93
CA GLU A 105 -4.55 14.73 7.85
C GLU A 105 -4.95 13.90 6.62
N LEU A 106 -5.38 12.65 6.80
CA LEU A 106 -5.84 11.78 5.72
C LEU A 106 -7.12 12.32 5.04
N GLU A 107 -8.07 12.82 5.83
CA GLU A 107 -9.28 13.49 5.32
C GLU A 107 -8.93 14.74 4.49
N ALA A 108 -7.95 15.53 4.94
CA ALA A 108 -7.46 16.69 4.18
C ALA A 108 -6.81 16.29 2.84
N ILE A 109 -6.04 15.20 2.80
CA ILE A 109 -5.46 14.65 1.56
C ILE A 109 -6.57 14.14 0.62
N GLN A 110 -7.62 13.51 1.17
CA GLN A 110 -8.78 13.04 0.41
C GLN A 110 -9.53 14.22 -0.22
N LEU A 111 -9.76 15.31 0.52
CA LEU A 111 -10.39 16.53 0.00
C LEU A 111 -9.58 17.21 -1.11
N GLN A 112 -8.26 17.02 -1.12
CA GLN A 112 -7.37 17.50 -2.20
C GLN A 112 -7.38 16.58 -3.43
N GLY A 113 -8.10 15.46 -3.39
CA GLY A 113 -8.18 14.49 -4.49
C GLY A 113 -6.97 13.56 -4.59
N ASN A 114 -6.21 13.39 -3.50
CA ASN A 114 -4.99 12.58 -3.49
C ASN A 114 -5.10 11.25 -2.73
N LEU A 115 -6.23 11.00 -2.07
CA LEU A 115 -6.53 9.76 -1.35
C LEU A 115 -7.96 9.31 -1.68
N GLU A 116 -8.17 8.00 -1.83
CA GLU A 116 -9.47 7.42 -2.17
C GLU A 116 -10.12 6.74 -0.96
N SER A 117 -9.41 5.82 -0.31
CA SER A 117 -9.93 5.07 0.84
C SER A 117 -9.09 5.33 2.09
N ILE A 118 -9.76 5.69 3.19
CA ILE A 118 -9.14 5.82 4.52
C ILE A 118 -9.34 4.50 5.28
N ILE A 119 -8.27 4.02 5.89
CA ILE A 119 -8.24 2.83 6.75
C ILE A 119 -8.00 3.31 8.19
N SER A 120 -8.82 2.84 9.14
CA SER A 120 -8.65 3.16 10.56
C SER A 120 -9.27 2.07 11.44
N GLU A 121 -8.43 1.11 11.86
CA GLU A 121 -8.86 -0.09 12.59
C GLU A 121 -8.83 0.05 14.11
N GLY A 122 -9.40 -0.92 14.82
CA GLY A 122 -9.26 -1.03 16.28
C GLY A 122 -7.83 -1.36 16.72
N GLY A 123 -7.49 -1.01 17.97
CA GLY A 123 -6.21 -1.36 18.58
C GLY A 123 -5.94 -2.87 18.62
N ILE A 124 -4.67 -3.25 18.59
CA ILE A 124 -4.24 -4.64 18.46
C ILE A 124 -3.66 -5.12 19.78
N SER A 125 -4.37 -6.04 20.44
CA SER A 125 -4.03 -6.52 21.78
C SER A 125 -2.80 -7.45 21.81
N SER A 126 -2.27 -7.68 23.02
CA SER A 126 -1.10 -8.54 23.24
C SER A 126 -1.30 -9.98 22.77
N SER A 127 -2.52 -10.52 22.87
CA SER A 127 -2.88 -11.88 22.45
C SER A 127 -3.17 -12.02 20.95
N THR A 128 -3.13 -10.93 20.20
CA THR A 128 -3.40 -10.95 18.77
C THR A 128 -2.14 -11.33 18.00
N GLU A 129 -2.19 -12.44 17.27
CA GLU A 129 -1.11 -12.91 16.40
C GLU A 129 -1.26 -12.40 14.97
N ASN A 130 -2.49 -12.14 14.52
CA ASN A 130 -2.75 -11.56 13.22
C ASN A 130 -3.98 -10.63 13.21
N VAL A 131 -3.95 -9.66 12.31
CA VAL A 131 -5.08 -8.77 11.98
C VAL A 131 -5.33 -8.86 10.48
N THR A 132 -6.59 -9.01 10.09
CA THR A 132 -7.00 -9.05 8.69
C THR A 132 -7.90 -7.86 8.38
N ILE A 133 -7.58 -7.13 7.33
CA ILE A 133 -8.43 -6.06 6.78
C ILE A 133 -8.67 -6.28 5.29
N GLU A 134 -9.74 -5.68 4.78
CA GLU A 134 -10.01 -5.62 3.35
C GLU A 134 -9.98 -4.16 2.88
N ILE A 135 -9.38 -3.92 1.72
CA ILE A 135 -9.27 -2.60 1.12
C ILE A 135 -9.73 -2.64 -0.33
N SER A 136 -10.08 -1.48 -0.87
CA SER A 136 -10.28 -1.28 -2.30
C SER A 136 -9.29 -0.24 -2.82
N ALA A 137 -8.79 -0.45 -4.03
CA ALA A 137 -7.94 0.49 -4.73
C ALA A 137 -8.44 0.65 -6.17
N SER A 138 -8.41 1.88 -6.69
CA SER A 138 -8.59 2.14 -8.12
C SER A 138 -7.27 2.39 -8.84
N SER A 139 -7.29 2.33 -10.17
CA SER A 139 -6.11 2.59 -10.99
C SER A 139 -5.48 3.95 -10.73
N ASP A 140 -6.30 4.94 -10.35
CA ASP A 140 -5.88 6.31 -10.06
C ASP A 140 -5.29 6.45 -8.64
N PHE A 141 -5.64 5.55 -7.72
CA PHE A 141 -5.22 5.54 -6.31
C PHE A 141 -4.63 4.18 -5.91
N SER A 142 -3.59 3.77 -6.64
CA SER A 142 -2.99 2.43 -6.55
C SER A 142 -1.79 2.32 -5.61
N MET A 143 -1.50 3.36 -4.83
CA MET A 143 -0.49 3.33 -3.77
C MET A 143 -1.15 3.00 -2.44
N LEU A 144 -0.51 2.17 -1.62
CA LEU A 144 -0.98 1.81 -0.30
C LEU A 144 0.02 2.23 0.78
N THR A 145 -0.47 2.97 1.77
CA THR A 145 0.28 3.27 3.00
C THR A 145 -0.51 2.78 4.21
N LEU A 146 0.19 2.14 5.15
CA LEU A 146 -0.33 1.72 6.45
C LEU A 146 0.73 1.96 7.51
N VAL A 147 0.33 2.42 8.69
CA VAL A 147 1.18 2.57 9.87
C VAL A 147 0.47 2.07 11.12
N SER A 148 1.25 1.68 12.13
CA SER A 148 0.78 1.25 13.43
C SER A 148 1.90 1.38 14.47
N MET A 149 1.57 1.91 15.64
CA MET A 149 2.47 2.10 16.77
C MET A 149 2.95 0.75 17.29
N VAL A 150 4.22 0.64 17.66
CA VAL A 150 4.76 -0.45 18.47
C VAL A 150 4.74 -0.01 19.92
N ALA A 151 4.04 -0.73 20.81
CA ALA A 151 3.92 -0.28 22.19
C ALA A 151 4.11 -1.39 23.24
N PRO A 152 4.55 -1.04 24.45
CA PRO A 152 5.04 0.29 24.84
C PRO A 152 6.35 0.65 24.12
N SER A 153 6.50 1.92 23.75
CA SER A 153 7.72 2.51 23.23
C SER A 153 7.65 4.04 23.40
N PRO A 154 8.75 4.77 23.22
CA PRO A 154 8.75 6.23 23.17
C PRO A 154 7.88 6.74 22.02
N ASP A 155 8.24 6.40 20.79
CA ASP A 155 7.62 6.88 19.56
C ASP A 155 7.83 5.90 18.38
N TRP A 156 7.87 4.60 18.66
CA TRP A 156 8.21 3.60 17.65
C TRP A 156 6.97 3.12 16.89
N PHE A 157 7.15 2.86 15.60
CA PHE A 157 6.06 2.38 14.75
C PHE A 157 6.56 1.43 13.66
N VAL A 158 5.62 0.71 13.06
CA VAL A 158 5.82 -0.09 11.85
C VAL A 158 4.91 0.43 10.75
N GLY A 159 5.30 0.22 9.50
CA GLY A 159 4.44 0.59 8.40
C GLY A 159 5.00 0.29 7.03
N ILE A 160 4.16 0.53 6.03
CA ILE A 160 4.53 0.55 4.63
C ILE A 160 4.26 1.95 4.07
N GLN A 161 5.19 2.44 3.26
CA GLN A 161 5.12 3.73 2.62
C GLN A 161 4.86 3.55 1.14
N GLY A 162 3.67 3.95 0.67
CA GLY A 162 3.35 4.08 -0.75
C GLY A 162 3.69 2.86 -1.60
N ILE A 163 3.24 1.68 -1.20
CA ILE A 163 3.47 0.46 -1.99
C ILE A 163 2.57 0.47 -3.22
N GLN A 164 3.16 0.34 -4.39
CA GLN A 164 2.44 0.23 -5.65
C GLN A 164 1.72 -1.14 -5.74
N LEU A 165 0.40 -1.10 -5.95
CA LEU A 165 -0.47 -2.27 -6.15
C LEU A 165 -0.62 -2.67 -7.63
N ILE A 166 -0.13 -1.83 -8.56
CA ILE A 166 -0.11 -2.11 -10.01
C ILE A 166 1.34 -2.21 -10.48
N GLU A 167 1.73 -3.38 -10.97
CA GLU A 167 3.06 -3.62 -11.53
C GLU A 167 2.90 -4.17 -12.96
N ASN A 168 3.71 -3.67 -13.90
CA ASN A 168 3.65 -4.09 -15.31
C ASN A 168 2.22 -4.04 -15.91
N ASN A 169 1.49 -2.97 -15.61
CA ASN A 169 0.10 -2.76 -16.06
C ASN A 169 -0.88 -3.85 -15.61
N ASN A 170 -0.62 -4.50 -14.48
CA ASN A 170 -1.49 -5.48 -13.86
C ASN A 170 -1.57 -5.24 -12.35
N TRP A 171 -2.73 -5.47 -11.76
CA TRP A 171 -2.87 -5.56 -10.31
C TRP A 171 -2.01 -6.72 -9.79
N ILE A 172 -1.20 -6.47 -8.76
CA ILE A 172 -0.42 -7.53 -8.13
C ILE A 172 -1.36 -8.57 -7.52
N GLU A 173 -1.05 -9.85 -7.68
CA GLU A 173 -1.86 -10.93 -7.09
C GLU A 173 -1.54 -11.13 -5.61
N GLU A 174 -0.26 -11.05 -5.26
CA GLU A 174 0.20 -11.13 -3.88
C GLU A 174 1.51 -10.33 -3.69
N LYS A 175 1.68 -9.74 -2.51
CA LYS A 175 2.94 -9.16 -2.05
C LYS A 175 3.11 -9.33 -0.55
N VAL A 176 4.22 -9.93 -0.17
CA VAL A 176 4.64 -10.07 1.24
C VAL A 176 5.69 -9.01 1.52
N ILE A 177 5.47 -8.24 2.59
CA ILE A 177 6.36 -7.16 3.01
C ILE A 177 6.77 -7.43 4.45
N ASN A 178 8.08 -7.59 4.65
CA ASN A 178 8.67 -7.68 5.97
C ASN A 178 8.74 -6.29 6.60
N LEU A 179 8.27 -6.16 7.84
CA LEU A 179 8.22 -4.90 8.54
C LEU A 179 9.46 -4.69 9.38
N VAL A 180 10.03 -3.50 9.26
CA VAL A 180 11.06 -2.99 10.18
C VAL A 180 10.45 -1.97 11.11
N VAL A 181 11.05 -1.80 12.27
CA VAL A 181 10.64 -0.77 13.24
C VAL A 181 11.30 0.56 12.88
N TYR A 182 10.53 1.62 12.95
CA TYR A 182 10.95 3.00 12.79
C TYR A 182 10.81 3.74 14.12
N ASP A 183 11.70 4.70 14.31
CA ASP A 183 11.66 5.73 15.34
C ASP A 183 11.10 7.00 14.69
N ALA A 184 10.11 7.66 15.31
CA ALA A 184 9.47 8.84 14.74
C ALA A 184 10.33 10.11 14.86
N GLY A 185 11.32 10.11 15.76
CA GLY A 185 12.19 11.24 16.04
C GLY A 185 11.53 12.32 16.89
N THR A 186 10.46 11.99 17.62
CA THR A 186 9.62 12.94 18.35
C THR A 186 9.70 12.80 19.87
N ASP A 187 10.21 11.67 20.37
CA ASP A 187 10.50 11.42 21.80
C ASP A 187 11.98 11.05 22.01
N GLU A 188 12.62 11.57 23.07
CA GLU A 188 14.02 11.28 23.39
C GLU A 188 14.23 9.98 24.20
N GLY A 189 13.14 9.29 24.56
CA GLY A 189 13.18 8.01 25.24
C GLY A 189 13.95 6.97 24.44
N THR A 190 14.79 6.18 25.11
CA THR A 190 15.61 5.16 24.44
C THR A 190 15.20 3.73 24.80
N THR A 191 14.15 3.58 25.61
CA THR A 191 13.71 2.28 26.13
C THR A 191 12.21 2.08 26.03
N PHE A 192 11.75 0.83 25.99
CA PHE A 192 10.31 0.50 25.98
C PHE A 192 9.49 1.22 27.06
N SER A 193 10.06 1.36 28.26
CA SER A 193 9.40 1.99 29.41
C SER A 193 9.89 3.40 29.74
N SER A 194 10.53 4.09 28.79
CA SER A 194 10.92 5.48 29.00
C SER A 194 9.67 6.33 29.26
N THR A 195 9.79 7.29 30.17
CA THR A 195 8.75 8.33 30.28
C THR A 195 8.74 9.14 29.01
N ASN A 196 7.60 9.69 28.60
CA ASN A 196 7.57 10.62 27.48
C ASN A 196 8.53 11.79 27.76
N ILE A 197 9.46 12.01 26.84
CA ILE A 197 10.39 13.12 26.82
C ILE A 197 10.28 13.77 25.45
N ASP A 198 9.36 14.73 25.33
CA ASP A 198 9.18 15.51 24.10
C ASP A 198 10.53 16.03 23.57
N ASN A 199 10.84 15.66 22.33
CA ASN A 199 12.05 16.11 21.67
C ASN A 199 11.89 17.58 21.25
N ALA A 200 12.61 18.46 21.94
CA ALA A 200 12.60 19.89 21.67
C ALA A 200 13.06 20.24 20.24
N THR A 201 13.82 19.36 19.59
CA THR A 201 14.23 19.46 18.18
C THR A 201 13.87 18.17 17.45
N LYS A 202 12.62 18.07 16.97
CA LYS A 202 12.13 16.92 16.20
C LYS A 202 13.16 16.45 15.17
N GLU A 203 13.51 15.17 15.23
CA GLU A 203 14.41 14.50 14.29
C GLU A 203 13.62 13.90 13.12
N ASN A 204 14.33 13.45 12.09
CA ASN A 204 13.70 12.75 10.98
C ASN A 204 13.36 11.32 11.41
N ILE A 205 12.22 10.82 10.90
CA ILE A 205 11.88 9.40 10.97
C ILE A 205 13.07 8.57 10.49
N SER A 206 13.46 7.58 11.28
CA SER A 206 14.61 6.73 10.95
C SER A 206 14.34 5.26 11.29
N ILE A 207 15.11 4.36 10.69
CA ILE A 207 15.04 2.93 11.05
C ILE A 207 15.60 2.77 12.46
N LEU A 208 14.84 2.14 13.36
CA LEU A 208 15.19 2.01 14.76
C LEU A 208 16.51 1.26 14.94
N SER A 209 17.44 1.86 15.67
CA SER A 209 18.57 1.16 16.27
C SER A 209 18.69 1.59 17.71
N SER A 210 18.51 0.67 18.63
CA SER A 210 18.48 0.95 20.07
C SER A 210 19.65 0.28 20.79
N SER A 211 19.86 0.63 22.06
CA SER A 211 20.85 -0.07 22.88
C SER A 211 20.47 -1.54 23.05
N ARG A 212 21.41 -2.44 22.79
CA ARG A 212 21.25 -3.89 23.02
C ARG A 212 21.06 -4.27 24.49
N SER A 213 21.27 -3.34 25.41
CA SER A 213 20.92 -3.53 26.82
C SER A 213 19.42 -3.38 27.09
N ASP A 214 18.67 -2.83 26.15
CA ASP A 214 17.24 -2.58 26.30
C ASP A 214 16.36 -3.36 25.33
N THR A 215 16.73 -3.42 24.05
CA THR A 215 15.94 -4.20 23.08
C THR A 215 16.82 -5.04 22.17
N ASP A 216 16.18 -5.95 21.44
CA ASP A 216 16.83 -6.74 20.41
C ASP A 216 16.83 -6.07 19.02
N PHE A 217 16.41 -4.80 18.89
CA PHE A 217 16.34 -4.09 17.61
C PHE A 217 17.64 -3.39 17.21
N GLU A 218 18.17 -3.79 16.06
CA GLU A 218 19.25 -3.12 15.31
C GLU A 218 18.85 -3.06 13.83
N ASN A 219 18.89 -1.86 13.23
CA ASN A 219 18.35 -1.63 11.88
C ASN A 219 16.89 -2.12 11.71
N GLY A 220 16.08 -1.92 12.75
CA GLY A 220 14.64 -2.18 12.76
C GLY A 220 14.26 -3.66 12.75
N ILE A 221 15.23 -4.56 12.91
CA ILE A 221 15.05 -6.02 12.96
C ILE A 221 15.80 -6.61 14.16
N HIS A 222 15.56 -7.88 14.47
CA HIS A 222 16.30 -8.56 15.51
C HIS A 222 17.81 -8.63 15.18
N PHE A 223 18.67 -8.08 16.03
CA PHE A 223 20.11 -7.91 15.76
C PHE A 223 20.88 -9.21 15.42
N ASN A 224 20.54 -10.32 16.09
CA ASN A 224 21.21 -11.61 15.88
C ASN A 224 20.53 -12.51 14.83
N SER A 225 19.22 -12.72 14.94
CA SER A 225 18.48 -13.65 14.07
C SER A 225 18.07 -13.04 12.73
N GLY A 226 18.03 -11.71 12.62
CA GLY A 226 17.50 -11.00 11.44
C GLY A 226 15.99 -11.13 11.27
N ILE A 227 15.27 -11.64 12.28
CA ILE A 227 13.82 -11.78 12.25
C ILE A 227 13.18 -10.38 12.29
N TYR A 228 12.14 -10.22 11.47
CA TYR A 228 11.33 -9.01 11.41
C TYR A 228 10.27 -9.01 12.51
N ILE A 229 9.81 -7.82 12.91
CA ILE A 229 8.77 -7.67 13.94
C ILE A 229 7.40 -8.20 13.47
N GLY A 230 7.21 -8.30 12.16
CA GLY A 230 6.03 -8.86 11.53
C GLY A 230 6.04 -8.71 10.01
N THR A 231 4.95 -9.10 9.37
CA THR A 231 4.78 -8.99 7.91
C THR A 231 3.39 -8.49 7.55
N PHE A 232 3.28 -7.71 6.47
CA PHE A 232 2.03 -7.55 5.75
C PHE A 232 2.00 -8.49 4.53
N THR A 233 0.99 -9.33 4.45
CA THR A 233 0.66 -10.10 3.24
C THR A 233 -0.55 -9.48 2.58
N ILE A 234 -0.35 -8.90 1.40
CA ILE A 234 -1.37 -8.22 0.60
C ILE A 234 -1.76 -9.16 -0.53
N THR A 235 -2.97 -9.73 -0.49
CA THR A 235 -3.45 -10.69 -1.49
C THR A 235 -4.69 -10.13 -2.18
N LYS A 236 -4.68 -10.09 -3.51
CA LYS A 236 -5.83 -9.69 -4.31
C LYS A 236 -6.96 -10.70 -4.09
N ILE A 237 -8.18 -10.21 -3.91
CA ILE A 237 -9.37 -11.06 -3.79
C ILE A 237 -10.23 -10.90 -5.05
N ASN A 238 -10.62 -12.04 -5.62
CA ASN A 238 -11.55 -12.08 -6.75
C ASN A 238 -12.98 -11.97 -6.22
N GLU A 239 -13.79 -11.11 -6.85
CA GLU A 239 -15.24 -11.08 -6.62
C GLU A 239 -15.95 -12.27 -7.27
#